data_AF-A0A2A4J9M1-F1
#
_entry.id   AF-A0A2A4J9M1-F1
#
_cell.length_a   1.000
_cell.length_b   1.000
_cell.length_c   1.000
_cell.angle_alpha   90.00
_cell.angle_beta   90.00
_cell.angle_gamma   90.00
#
_symmetry.space_group_name_H-M   'P 1'
#
loop_
_entity.id
_entity.type
_entity.pdbx_description
1 polymer ?
#
loop_
_entity_poly.entity_id
_entity_poly.type
_entity_poly.pdbx_seq_one_letter_code
_entity_poly.pdbx_strand_id
1 'polypeptide(L)'
;AIHDERLNSRVDSMIKDGLIQELLNFHDKHNKQRIQDGKPPDYTKGVFQTLGFKEFHEYLMLSEEERNSEEGKRKLEQSIENMKMGTRRYARRQNKMIRGRFLEHPTREVPPIYELDTTDVSKWDKEVKSKAIHIIDSFLHESPCDFQPLKSNIDEALREADGNSHNFCEVCNRIIIGDNTYAIHLNSFRHKKVLKKKKRLEEENKKKQMEDNQPDV
;
A
#
# COMPACT_ATOMS: atom_id res chain seq x y z
N ALA A 1 -1.02 -13.72 -10.21
CA ALA A 1 -0.94 -13.85 -11.68
C ALA A 1 -2.26 -13.41 -12.30
N ILE A 2 -3.32 -14.23 -12.27
CA ILE A 2 -4.59 -13.93 -12.97
C ILE A 2 -5.27 -12.60 -12.57
N HIS A 3 -5.27 -12.24 -11.29
CA HIS A 3 -5.85 -10.96 -10.85
C HIS A 3 -5.05 -9.76 -11.38
N ASP A 4 -3.72 -9.86 -11.41
CA ASP A 4 -2.87 -8.77 -11.94
C ASP A 4 -3.12 -8.55 -13.43
N GLU A 5 -3.30 -9.64 -14.20
CA GLU A 5 -3.63 -9.60 -15.63
C GLU A 5 -4.99 -8.95 -15.89
N ARG A 6 -6.01 -9.31 -15.09
CA ARG A 6 -7.34 -8.68 -15.16
C ARG A 6 -7.31 -7.21 -14.83
N LEU A 7 -6.53 -6.80 -13.82
CA LEU A 7 -6.37 -5.38 -13.47
C LEU A 7 -5.68 -4.60 -14.59
N ASN A 8 -4.63 -5.14 -15.21
CA ASN A 8 -3.98 -4.51 -16.35
C ASN A 8 -4.95 -4.36 -17.54
N SER A 9 -5.66 -5.44 -17.89
CA SER A 9 -6.64 -5.45 -18.99
C SER A 9 -7.78 -4.47 -18.75
N ARG A 10 -8.19 -4.29 -17.49
CA ARG A 10 -9.21 -3.30 -17.12
C ARG A 10 -8.70 -1.88 -17.36
N VAL A 11 -7.45 -1.57 -17.00
CA VAL A 11 -6.85 -0.26 -17.31
C VAL A 11 -6.80 -0.04 -18.81
N ASP A 12 -6.37 -1.03 -19.59
CA ASP A 12 -6.34 -0.91 -21.06
C ASP A 12 -7.74 -0.64 -21.64
N SER A 13 -8.77 -1.26 -21.08
CA SER A 13 -10.18 -0.99 -21.46
C SER A 13 -10.61 0.42 -21.07
N MET A 14 -10.27 0.91 -19.86
CA MET A 14 -10.58 2.28 -19.43
C MET A 14 -9.99 3.32 -20.38
N ILE A 15 -8.77 3.09 -20.89
CA ILE A 15 -8.14 3.99 -21.86
C ILE A 15 -8.93 4.02 -23.17
N LYS A 16 -9.34 2.85 -23.68
CA LYS A 16 -10.18 2.74 -24.88
C LYS A 16 -11.55 3.40 -24.70
N ASP A 17 -12.10 3.32 -23.48
CA ASP A 17 -13.39 3.91 -23.12
C ASP A 17 -13.32 5.44 -22.90
N GLY A 18 -12.14 6.06 -23.05
CA GLY A 18 -11.99 7.52 -23.02
C GLY A 18 -11.41 8.12 -21.75
N LEU A 19 -10.79 7.33 -20.87
CA LEU A 19 -10.18 7.81 -19.61
C LEU A 19 -9.26 9.02 -19.81
N ILE A 20 -8.43 9.02 -20.87
CA ILE A 20 -7.50 10.15 -21.12
C ILE A 20 -8.26 11.45 -21.34
N GLN A 21 -9.36 11.40 -22.11
CA GLN A 21 -10.18 12.58 -22.35
C GLN A 21 -10.87 13.05 -21.06
N GLU A 22 -11.33 12.13 -20.22
CA GLU A 22 -11.90 12.47 -18.91
C GLU A 22 -10.87 13.19 -18.02
N LEU A 23 -9.64 12.67 -17.96
CA LEU A 23 -8.55 13.26 -17.17
C LEU A 23 -8.16 14.65 -17.69
N LEU A 24 -8.09 14.84 -19.01
CA LEU A 24 -7.84 16.14 -19.64
C LEU A 24 -8.95 17.14 -19.32
N ASN A 25 -10.21 16.74 -19.51
CA ASN A 25 -11.37 17.59 -19.21
C ASN A 25 -11.41 18.00 -17.74
N PHE A 26 -11.13 17.05 -16.83
CA PHE A 26 -11.08 17.31 -15.40
C PHE A 26 -9.91 18.25 -15.06
N HIS A 27 -8.71 17.98 -15.61
CA HIS A 27 -7.53 18.80 -15.41
C HIS A 27 -7.76 20.24 -15.88
N ASP A 28 -8.35 20.45 -17.06
CA ASP A 28 -8.58 21.78 -17.61
C ASP A 28 -9.59 22.57 -16.77
N LYS A 29 -10.70 21.95 -16.37
CA LYS A 29 -11.70 22.58 -15.49
C LYS A 29 -11.09 22.93 -14.14
N HIS A 30 -10.33 22.02 -13.55
CA HIS A 30 -9.78 22.20 -12.21
C HIS A 30 -8.57 23.16 -12.19
N ASN A 31 -7.65 23.09 -13.16
CA ASN A 31 -6.49 23.98 -13.21
C ASN A 31 -6.90 25.43 -13.50
N LYS A 32 -7.92 25.66 -14.33
CA LYS A 32 -8.45 27.03 -14.53
C LYS A 32 -8.86 27.66 -13.20
N GLN A 33 -9.55 26.90 -12.35
CA GLN A 33 -9.91 27.36 -11.00
C GLN A 33 -8.68 27.49 -10.08
N ARG A 34 -7.80 26.49 -10.07
CA ARG A 34 -6.61 26.46 -9.21
C ARG A 34 -5.63 27.60 -9.48
N ILE A 35 -5.41 27.93 -10.76
CA ILE A 35 -4.54 29.02 -11.20
C ILE A 35 -5.15 30.37 -10.79
N GLN A 36 -6.47 30.55 -10.91
CA GLN A 36 -7.16 31.74 -10.39
C GLN A 36 -7.00 31.90 -8.88
N ASP A 37 -7.06 30.79 -8.14
CA ASP A 37 -6.93 30.78 -6.67
C ASP A 37 -5.47 30.87 -6.17
N GLY A 38 -4.48 30.82 -7.07
CA GLY A 38 -3.04 30.92 -6.73
C GLY A 38 -2.46 29.76 -5.92
N LYS A 39 -3.12 28.59 -5.89
CA LYS A 39 -2.71 27.45 -5.06
C LYS A 39 -1.95 26.38 -5.85
N PRO A 40 -0.89 25.76 -5.28
CA PRO A 40 -0.29 24.57 -5.89
C PRO A 40 -1.24 23.36 -5.77
N PRO A 41 -1.12 22.35 -6.65
CA PRO A 41 -1.93 21.14 -6.55
C PRO A 41 -1.49 20.32 -5.33
N ASP A 42 -2.44 19.98 -4.45
CA ASP A 42 -2.22 19.13 -3.28
C ASP A 42 -2.72 17.69 -3.54
N TYR A 43 -1.81 16.83 -4.00
CA TYR A 43 -2.09 15.41 -4.30
C TYR A 43 -2.34 14.54 -3.06
N THR A 44 -2.33 15.13 -1.86
CA THR A 44 -2.59 14.42 -0.61
C THR A 44 -4.04 14.48 -0.16
N LYS A 45 -4.93 15.16 -0.90
CA LYS A 45 -6.32 15.39 -0.48
C LYS A 45 -7.35 15.13 -1.57
N GLY A 46 -8.49 14.58 -1.14
CA GLY A 46 -9.70 14.48 -1.95
C GLY A 46 -9.49 13.70 -3.25
N VAL A 47 -10.12 14.18 -4.33
CA VAL A 47 -10.09 13.54 -5.64
C VAL A 47 -8.67 13.40 -6.20
N PHE A 48 -7.69 14.20 -5.77
CA PHE A 48 -6.31 14.07 -6.24
C PHE A 48 -5.60 12.79 -5.77
N GLN A 49 -6.16 12.10 -4.77
CA GLN A 49 -5.63 10.82 -4.31
C GLN A 49 -6.08 9.62 -5.16
N THR A 50 -7.02 9.82 -6.10
CA THR A 50 -7.50 8.75 -6.97
C THR A 50 -6.39 8.21 -7.85
N LEU A 51 -6.36 6.88 -8.01
CA LEU A 51 -5.49 6.23 -8.98
C LEU A 51 -5.91 6.63 -10.40
N GLY A 52 -4.94 7.05 -11.21
CA GLY A 52 -5.17 7.52 -12.58
C GLY A 52 -5.06 9.02 -12.74
N PHE A 53 -5.13 9.85 -11.69
CA PHE A 53 -4.90 11.29 -11.84
C PHE A 53 -3.45 11.67 -11.57
N LYS A 54 -2.91 11.29 -10.41
CA LYS A 54 -1.52 11.60 -10.03
C LYS A 54 -0.51 10.91 -10.96
N GLU A 55 -0.82 9.71 -11.45
CA GLU A 55 0.05 8.97 -12.38
C GLU A 55 0.18 9.66 -13.74
N PHE A 56 -0.84 10.43 -14.14
CA PHE A 56 -0.89 11.15 -15.42
C PHE A 56 -0.51 12.63 -15.28
N HIS A 57 -0.14 13.09 -14.08
CA HIS A 57 0.09 14.52 -13.84
C HIS A 57 1.08 15.13 -14.84
N GLU A 58 2.22 14.49 -15.08
CA GLU A 58 3.22 14.99 -16.02
C GLU A 58 2.69 15.11 -17.45
N TYR A 59 1.86 14.15 -17.90
CA TYR A 59 1.24 14.18 -19.23
C TYR A 59 0.14 15.27 -19.33
N LEU A 60 -0.66 15.42 -18.28
CA LEU A 60 -1.76 16.40 -18.24
C LEU A 60 -1.23 17.85 -18.24
N MET A 61 -0.03 18.08 -17.71
CA MET A 61 0.60 19.41 -17.69
C MET A 61 1.19 19.85 -19.04
N LEU A 62 1.35 18.94 -20.00
CA LEU A 62 1.86 19.26 -21.33
C LEU A 62 0.84 20.09 -22.14
N SER A 63 1.32 20.95 -23.02
CA SER A 63 0.51 21.59 -24.05
C SER A 63 0.00 20.57 -25.08
N GLU A 64 -0.98 20.95 -25.88
CA GLU A 64 -1.51 20.07 -26.95
C GLU A 64 -0.42 19.68 -27.97
N GLU A 65 0.45 20.64 -28.33
CA GLU A 65 1.59 20.42 -29.22
C GLU A 65 2.61 19.44 -28.61
N GLU A 66 2.94 19.63 -27.32
CA GLU A 66 3.88 18.77 -26.60
C GLU A 66 3.35 17.34 -26.43
N ARG A 67 2.04 17.16 -26.24
CA ARG A 67 1.43 15.82 -26.16
C ARG A 67 1.55 15.03 -27.46
N ASN A 68 1.55 15.71 -28.60
CA ASN A 68 1.71 15.09 -29.91
C ASN A 68 3.16 14.75 -30.24
N SER A 69 4.12 15.29 -29.47
CA SER A 69 5.54 14.96 -29.60
C SER A 69 5.86 13.53 -29.15
N GLU A 70 7.03 13.03 -29.53
CA GLU A 70 7.52 11.71 -29.10
C GLU A 70 7.68 11.63 -27.58
N GLU A 71 8.12 12.73 -26.95
CA GLU A 71 8.24 12.81 -25.49
C GLU A 71 6.86 12.78 -24.81
N GLY A 72 5.86 13.41 -25.42
CA GLY A 72 4.47 13.38 -24.94
C GLY A 72 3.88 11.96 -24.94
N LYS A 73 4.10 11.21 -26.03
CA LYS A 73 3.70 9.79 -26.13
C LYS A 73 4.42 8.93 -25.09
N ARG A 74 5.73 9.12 -24.90
CA ARG A 74 6.51 8.41 -23.88
C ARG A 74 5.99 8.68 -22.47
N LYS A 75 5.66 9.93 -22.14
CA LYS A 75 5.04 10.30 -20.86
C LYS A 75 3.67 9.66 -20.67
N LEU A 76 2.87 9.56 -21.73
CA LEU A 76 1.57 8.88 -21.68
C LEU A 76 1.73 7.39 -21.35
N GLU A 77 2.62 6.69 -22.06
CA GLU A 77 2.90 5.27 -21.81
C GLU A 77 3.39 5.02 -20.38
N GLN A 78 4.33 5.85 -19.91
CA GLN A 78 4.82 5.77 -18.54
C GLN A 78 3.69 5.99 -17.51
N SER A 79 2.77 6.93 -17.80
CA SER A 79 1.62 7.21 -16.94
C SER A 79 0.67 6.00 -16.85
N ILE A 80 0.41 5.33 -17.98
CA ILE A 80 -0.41 4.12 -18.05
C ILE A 80 0.24 2.99 -17.23
N GLU A 81 1.55 2.76 -17.40
CA GLU A 81 2.25 1.72 -16.64
C GLU A 81 2.30 2.01 -15.14
N ASN A 82 2.47 3.28 -14.77
CA ASN A 82 2.36 3.71 -13.37
C ASN A 82 0.97 3.44 -12.80
N MET A 83 -0.10 3.71 -13.57
CA MET A 83 -1.48 3.44 -13.15
C MET A 83 -1.74 1.94 -12.97
N LYS A 84 -1.29 1.11 -13.92
CA LYS A 84 -1.36 -0.36 -13.79
C LYS A 84 -0.63 -0.82 -12.53
N MET A 85 0.60 -0.34 -12.31
CA MET A 85 1.37 -0.68 -11.12
C MET A 85 0.67 -0.23 -9.82
N GLY A 86 0.15 1.00 -9.77
CA GLY A 86 -0.59 1.55 -8.65
C GLY A 86 -1.83 0.72 -8.32
N THR A 87 -2.58 0.32 -9.34
CA THR A 87 -3.78 -0.52 -9.22
C THR A 87 -3.44 -1.89 -8.62
N ARG A 88 -2.40 -2.56 -9.13
CA ARG A 88 -1.96 -3.85 -8.57
C ARG A 88 -1.46 -3.72 -7.12
N ARG A 89 -0.75 -2.64 -6.78
CA ARG A 89 -0.31 -2.36 -5.41
C ARG A 89 -1.50 -2.13 -4.47
N TYR A 90 -2.51 -1.40 -4.95
CA TYR A 90 -3.73 -1.14 -4.20
C TYR A 90 -4.49 -2.41 -3.89
N ALA A 91 -4.71 -3.29 -4.88
CA ALA A 91 -5.36 -4.58 -4.68
C ALA A 91 -4.64 -5.45 -3.62
N ARG A 92 -3.30 -5.52 -3.67
CA ARG A 92 -2.50 -6.24 -2.65
C ARG A 92 -2.66 -5.62 -1.26
N ARG A 93 -2.70 -4.28 -1.18
CA ARG A 93 -2.94 -3.58 0.10
C ARG A 93 -4.33 -3.87 0.65
N GLN A 94 -5.36 -3.90 -0.19
CA GLN A 94 -6.72 -4.28 0.22
C GLN A 94 -6.74 -5.70 0.79
N ASN A 95 -6.17 -6.68 0.08
CA ASN A 95 -6.09 -8.05 0.57
C ASN A 95 -5.35 -8.16 1.91
N LYS A 96 -4.22 -7.46 2.05
CA LYS A 96 -3.48 -7.40 3.31
C LYS A 96 -4.30 -6.77 4.43
N MET A 97 -5.00 -5.67 4.14
CA MET A 97 -5.85 -4.98 5.12
C MET A 97 -7.03 -5.84 5.56
N ILE A 98 -7.70 -6.52 4.63
CA ILE A 98 -8.84 -7.40 4.94
C ILE A 98 -8.37 -8.54 5.84
N ARG A 99 -7.30 -9.26 5.46
CA ARG A 99 -6.75 -10.35 6.29
C ARG A 99 -6.32 -9.86 7.67
N GLY A 100 -5.52 -8.79 7.72
CA GLY A 100 -5.04 -8.20 8.97
C GLY A 100 -6.14 -7.70 9.89
N ARG A 101 -7.22 -7.14 9.33
CA ARG A 101 -8.33 -6.57 10.10
C ARG A 101 -9.34 -7.60 10.56
N PHE A 102 -9.62 -8.60 9.73
CA PHE A 102 -10.75 -9.52 9.94
C PHE A 102 -10.35 -10.95 10.29
N LEU A 103 -9.15 -11.42 9.92
CA LEU A 103 -8.77 -12.83 10.08
C LEU A 103 -7.55 -13.04 10.98
N GLU A 104 -6.69 -12.03 11.10
CA GLU A 104 -5.39 -12.15 11.80
C GLU A 104 -5.34 -11.28 13.08
N HIS A 105 -6.38 -10.48 13.38
CA HIS A 105 -6.35 -9.59 14.54
C HIS A 105 -6.64 -10.36 15.84
N PRO A 106 -5.76 -10.30 16.85
CA PRO A 106 -5.85 -11.17 18.03
C PRO A 106 -7.04 -10.90 18.95
N THR A 107 -7.45 -9.64 19.05
CA THR A 107 -8.39 -9.16 20.09
C THR A 107 -9.67 -8.56 19.53
N ARG A 108 -9.87 -8.56 18.22
CA ARG A 108 -11.04 -7.92 17.61
C ARG A 108 -12.12 -8.96 17.39
N GLU A 109 -13.30 -8.69 17.95
CA GLU A 109 -14.51 -9.42 17.57
C GLU A 109 -14.87 -9.07 16.13
N VAL A 110 -15.03 -10.10 15.32
CA VAL A 110 -15.30 -9.99 13.88
C VAL A 110 -16.51 -10.85 13.55
N PRO A 111 -17.42 -10.37 12.69
CA PRO A 111 -18.50 -11.22 12.21
C PRO A 111 -17.94 -12.39 11.39
N PRO A 112 -18.71 -13.49 11.24
CA PRO A 112 -18.34 -14.57 10.34
C PRO A 112 -18.08 -14.04 8.92
N ILE A 113 -16.90 -14.33 8.37
CA ILE A 113 -16.51 -13.91 7.03
C ILE A 113 -16.56 -15.10 6.09
N TYR A 114 -17.31 -15.02 5.01
CA TYR A 114 -17.40 -16.07 4.00
C TYR A 114 -16.63 -15.69 2.75
N GLU A 115 -15.81 -16.60 2.24
CA GLU A 115 -15.08 -16.39 0.99
C GLU A 115 -15.95 -16.72 -0.22
N LEU A 116 -15.94 -15.82 -1.21
CA LEU A 116 -16.52 -16.02 -2.54
C LEU A 116 -15.37 -16.02 -3.55
N ASP A 117 -15.10 -17.16 -4.18
CA ASP A 117 -13.97 -17.29 -5.10
C ASP A 117 -14.32 -16.70 -6.47
N THR A 118 -13.61 -15.63 -6.82
CA THR A 118 -13.77 -14.90 -8.09
C THR A 118 -12.64 -15.16 -9.08
N THR A 119 -11.77 -16.14 -8.80
CA THR A 119 -10.59 -16.47 -9.60
C THR A 119 -10.98 -16.87 -11.03
N ASP A 120 -11.95 -17.77 -11.15
CA ASP A 120 -12.48 -18.26 -12.42
C ASP A 120 -13.87 -17.67 -12.70
N VAL A 121 -13.95 -16.74 -13.65
CA VAL A 121 -15.19 -16.04 -14.00
C VAL A 121 -16.22 -17.00 -14.59
N SER A 122 -15.81 -18.09 -15.23
CA SER A 122 -16.75 -19.08 -15.78
C SER A 122 -17.57 -19.78 -14.70
N LYS A 123 -17.09 -19.79 -13.46
CA LYS A 123 -17.76 -20.40 -12.30
C LYS A 123 -18.53 -19.40 -11.45
N TRP A 124 -18.66 -18.15 -11.89
CA TRP A 124 -19.29 -17.07 -11.14
C TRP A 124 -20.67 -17.45 -10.57
N ASP A 125 -21.53 -18.03 -11.39
CA ASP A 125 -22.89 -18.37 -10.96
C ASP A 125 -22.90 -19.37 -9.80
N LYS A 126 -21.95 -20.30 -9.76
CA LYS A 126 -21.85 -21.31 -8.70
C LYS A 126 -21.07 -20.79 -7.48
N GLU A 127 -19.82 -20.37 -7.68
CA GLU A 127 -18.86 -20.09 -6.60
C GLU A 127 -19.06 -18.71 -5.94
N VAL A 128 -19.80 -17.82 -6.61
CA VAL A 128 -20.06 -16.45 -6.11
C VAL A 128 -21.56 -16.25 -5.91
N LYS A 129 -22.35 -16.25 -6.98
CA LYS A 129 -23.76 -15.85 -6.93
C LYS A 129 -24.61 -16.80 -6.08
N SER A 130 -24.65 -18.09 -6.44
CA SER A 130 -25.47 -19.07 -5.73
C SER A 130 -24.99 -19.27 -4.29
N LYS A 131 -23.67 -19.33 -4.09
CA LYS A 131 -23.05 -19.40 -2.77
C LYS A 131 -23.44 -18.21 -1.89
N ALA A 132 -23.34 -16.98 -2.39
CA ALA A 132 -23.69 -15.78 -1.63
C ALA A 132 -25.17 -15.73 -1.28
N ILE A 133 -26.06 -16.05 -2.23
CA ILE A 133 -27.50 -16.11 -1.99
C ILE A 133 -27.80 -17.12 -0.89
N HIS A 134 -27.23 -18.33 -0.94
CA HIS A 134 -27.43 -19.35 0.09
C HIS A 134 -26.97 -18.91 1.48
N ILE A 135 -25.80 -18.27 1.57
CA ILE A 135 -25.28 -17.75 2.84
C ILE A 135 -26.23 -16.70 3.43
N ILE A 136 -26.72 -15.77 2.59
CA ILE A 136 -27.64 -14.71 3.01
C ILE A 136 -28.98 -15.32 3.43
N ASP A 137 -29.52 -16.24 2.65
CA ASP A 137 -30.80 -16.89 2.92
C ASP A 137 -30.77 -17.68 4.22
N SER A 138 -29.68 -18.42 4.44
CA SER A 138 -29.45 -19.16 5.69
C SER A 138 -29.35 -18.21 6.90
N PHE A 139 -28.71 -17.06 6.74
CA PHE A 139 -28.61 -16.05 7.79
C PHE A 139 -29.97 -15.41 8.10
N LEU A 140 -30.76 -15.07 7.07
CA LEU A 140 -32.07 -14.43 7.24
C LEU A 140 -33.12 -15.35 7.87
N HIS A 141 -33.06 -16.65 7.58
CA HIS A 141 -34.02 -17.64 8.07
C HIS A 141 -33.52 -18.47 9.27
N GLU A 142 -32.35 -18.14 9.81
CA GLU A 142 -31.70 -18.87 10.92
C GLU A 142 -31.53 -20.38 10.63
N SER A 143 -31.36 -20.75 9.35
CA SER A 143 -31.18 -22.14 8.94
C SER A 143 -29.70 -22.51 8.86
N PRO A 144 -29.36 -23.82 8.92
CA PRO A 144 -27.98 -24.26 8.75
C PRO A 144 -27.41 -23.81 7.39
N CYS A 145 -26.22 -23.23 7.40
CA CYS A 145 -25.49 -22.87 6.19
C CYS A 145 -24.51 -23.98 5.80
N ASP A 146 -24.58 -24.43 4.54
CA ASP A 146 -23.70 -25.48 4.01
C ASP A 146 -22.23 -25.02 3.90
N PHE A 147 -22.03 -23.70 3.84
CA PHE A 147 -20.72 -23.11 3.76
C PHE A 147 -20.23 -22.71 5.15
N GLN A 148 -18.93 -22.91 5.39
CA GLN A 148 -18.30 -22.51 6.64
C GLN A 148 -17.63 -21.14 6.46
N PRO A 149 -17.66 -20.28 7.49
CA PRO A 149 -16.89 -19.06 7.47
C PRO A 149 -15.38 -19.36 7.48
N LEU A 150 -14.60 -18.42 6.98
CA LEU A 150 -13.15 -18.43 7.04
C LEU A 150 -12.69 -18.52 8.51
N LYS A 151 -11.72 -19.40 8.74
CA LYS A 151 -11.08 -19.52 10.05
C LYS A 151 -10.11 -18.37 10.25
N SER A 152 -10.22 -17.70 11.40
CA SER A 152 -9.21 -16.74 11.85
C SER A 152 -7.92 -17.48 12.16
N ASN A 153 -6.81 -17.04 11.55
CA ASN A 153 -5.48 -17.54 11.83
C ASN A 153 -4.80 -16.54 12.77
N ILE A 154 -5.17 -16.62 14.05
CA ILE A 154 -4.57 -15.78 15.08
C ILE A 154 -3.32 -16.48 15.58
N ASP A 155 -2.16 -15.88 15.32
CA ASP A 155 -0.92 -16.29 15.98
C ASP A 155 -1.00 -15.91 17.46
N GLU A 156 -0.98 -16.90 18.34
CA GLU A 156 -1.06 -16.71 19.80
C GLU A 156 0.10 -15.86 20.32
N ALA A 157 1.28 -15.93 19.70
CA ALA A 157 2.41 -15.07 20.05
C ALA A 157 2.13 -13.58 19.75
N LEU A 158 1.24 -13.28 18.80
CA LEU A 158 0.79 -11.91 18.52
C LEU A 158 -0.28 -11.42 19.50
N ARG A 159 -0.94 -12.30 20.28
CA ARG A 159 -1.91 -11.89 21.31
C ARG A 159 -1.22 -11.25 22.52
N GLU A 160 -0.04 -11.75 22.87
CA GLU A 160 0.72 -11.29 24.05
C GLU A 160 1.54 -10.03 23.77
N ALA A 161 1.94 -9.82 22.51
CA ALA A 161 2.73 -8.66 22.10
C ALA A 161 1.87 -7.38 22.02
N ASP A 162 2.32 -6.29 22.67
CA ASP A 162 1.64 -5.00 22.54
C ASP A 162 2.02 -4.34 21.21
N GLY A 163 1.05 -4.27 20.30
CA GLY A 163 1.20 -3.61 19.00
C GLY A 163 1.31 -2.09 19.08
N ASN A 164 0.96 -1.48 20.21
CA ASN A 164 0.96 -0.03 20.46
C ASN A 164 2.06 0.41 21.44
N SER A 165 2.92 -0.50 21.88
CA SER A 165 4.05 -0.18 22.76
C SER A 165 4.99 0.82 22.09
N HIS A 166 5.64 1.69 22.88
CA HIS A 166 6.56 2.70 22.39
C HIS A 166 8.00 2.31 22.76
N ASN A 167 8.68 1.62 21.86
CA ASN A 167 10.04 1.14 22.09
C ASN A 167 11.07 2.11 21.51
N PHE A 168 11.94 2.69 22.33
CA PHE A 168 13.01 3.58 21.87
C PHE A 168 14.31 2.82 21.60
N CYS A 169 14.85 2.96 20.38
CA CYS A 169 16.16 2.40 20.05
C CYS A 169 17.26 3.46 20.21
N GLU A 170 18.10 3.34 21.23
CA GLU A 170 19.23 4.26 21.50
C GLU A 170 20.30 4.23 20.40
N VAL A 171 20.47 3.09 19.73
CA VAL A 171 21.43 2.92 18.65
C VAL A 171 21.04 3.76 17.43
N CYS A 172 19.77 3.68 17.06
CA CYS A 172 19.22 4.34 15.87
C CYS A 172 18.57 5.70 16.18
N ASN A 173 18.50 6.07 17.46
CA ASN A 173 17.89 7.30 17.98
C ASN A 173 16.46 7.54 17.44
N ARG A 174 15.59 6.52 17.55
CA ARG A 174 14.21 6.60 17.06
C ARG A 174 13.25 5.75 17.88
N ILE A 175 12.00 6.20 17.94
CA ILE A 175 10.87 5.44 18.48
C ILE A 175 10.38 4.43 17.43
N ILE A 176 10.03 3.24 17.90
CA ILE A 176 9.46 2.15 17.13
C ILE A 176 8.21 1.69 17.87
N ILE A 177 7.07 1.74 17.19
CA ILE A 177 5.78 1.37 17.76
C ILE A 177 5.56 -0.13 17.56
N GLY A 178 5.28 -0.85 18.65
CA GLY A 178 4.99 -2.27 18.70
C GLY A 178 6.19 -3.15 19.07
N ASP A 179 5.94 -4.21 19.83
CA ASP A 179 6.99 -5.11 20.32
C ASP A 179 7.60 -5.94 19.19
N ASN A 180 6.76 -6.50 18.32
CA ASN A 180 7.22 -7.31 17.20
C ASN A 180 8.02 -6.50 16.17
N THR A 181 7.56 -5.29 15.87
CA THR A 181 8.26 -4.34 15.00
C THR A 181 9.59 -3.90 15.62
N TYR A 182 9.66 -3.75 16.95
CA TYR A 182 10.90 -3.50 17.66
C TYR A 182 11.87 -4.69 17.58
N ALA A 183 11.41 -5.92 17.81
CA ALA A 183 12.22 -7.12 17.68
C ALA A 183 12.77 -7.31 16.24
N ILE A 184 11.93 -7.06 15.22
CA ILE A 184 12.36 -7.06 13.81
C ILE A 184 13.42 -5.97 13.57
N HIS A 185 13.22 -4.78 14.13
CA HIS A 185 14.18 -3.69 13.99
C HIS A 185 15.56 -4.07 14.54
N LEU A 186 15.64 -4.63 15.76
CA LEU A 186 16.91 -5.03 16.38
C LEU A 186 17.68 -6.03 15.50
N ASN A 187 16.97 -6.91 14.80
CA ASN A 187 17.55 -7.90 13.90
C ASN A 187 17.83 -7.39 12.48
N SER A 188 17.34 -6.19 12.14
CA SER A 188 17.41 -5.63 10.78
C SER A 188 18.85 -5.29 10.38
N PHE A 189 19.13 -5.41 9.09
CA PHE A 189 20.43 -5.04 8.51
C PHE A 189 20.80 -3.59 8.81
N ARG A 190 19.82 -2.67 8.76
CA ARG A 190 20.05 -1.25 9.05
C ARG A 190 20.50 -1.03 10.50
N HIS A 191 19.84 -1.67 11.46
CA HIS A 191 20.23 -1.58 12.87
C HIS A 191 21.65 -2.13 13.08
N LYS A 192 21.93 -3.33 12.56
CA LYS A 192 23.26 -3.97 12.61
C LYS A 192 24.36 -3.10 12.00
N LYS A 193 24.07 -2.38 10.90
CA LYS A 193 25.03 -1.46 10.26
C LYS A 193 25.32 -0.23 11.14
N VAL A 194 24.30 0.36 11.76
CA VAL A 194 24.48 1.51 12.68
C VAL A 194 25.25 1.07 13.93
N LEU A 195 24.92 -0.07 14.51
CA LEU A 195 25.67 -0.69 15.61
C LEU A 195 27.16 -0.81 15.27
N LYS A 196 27.49 -1.40 14.12
CA LYS A 196 28.89 -1.58 13.69
C LYS A 196 29.61 -0.24 13.53
N LYS A 197 28.93 0.78 13.00
CA LYS A 197 29.50 2.13 12.87
C LYS A 197 29.78 2.77 14.23
N LYS A 198 28.85 2.68 15.19
CA LYS A 198 29.05 3.22 16.55
C LYS A 198 30.24 2.56 17.25
N LYS A 199 30.33 1.23 17.21
CA LYS A 199 31.47 0.47 17.79
C LYS A 199 32.81 0.93 17.22
N ARG A 200 32.91 1.10 15.90
CA ARG A 200 34.13 1.58 15.25
C ARG A 200 34.50 3.00 15.71
N LEU A 201 33.53 3.91 15.81
CA LEU A 201 33.77 5.28 16.29
C LEU A 201 34.19 5.30 17.76
N GLU A 202 33.61 4.44 18.60
CA GLU A 202 34.00 4.29 20.00
C GLU A 202 35.43 3.77 20.14
N GLU A 203 35.84 2.80 19.32
CA GLU A 203 37.22 2.31 19.26
C GLU A 203 38.20 3.38 18.78
N GLU A 204 37.86 4.13 17.73
CA GLU A 204 38.66 5.26 17.24
C GLU A 204 38.79 6.37 18.29
N ASN A 205 37.72 6.70 19.02
CA ASN A 205 37.75 7.69 20.08
C ASN A 205 38.56 7.21 21.30
N LYS A 206 38.48 5.94 21.67
CA LYS A 206 39.32 5.35 22.74
C LYS A 206 40.80 5.40 22.38
N LYS A 207 41.16 5.14 21.12
CA LYS A 207 42.55 5.24 20.63
C LYS A 207 43.06 6.68 20.71
N LYS A 208 42.28 7.66 20.24
CA LYS A 208 42.65 9.08 20.34
C LYS A 208 42.84 9.55 21.79
N GLN A 209 41.96 9.14 22.70
CA GLN A 209 42.09 9.47 24.12
C GLN A 209 43.31 8.81 24.79
N MET A 210 43.81 7.69 24.25
CA MET A 210 45.04 7.04 24.73
C MET A 210 46.29 7.74 24.18
N GLU A 211 46.24 8.22 22.93
CA GLU A 211 47.33 9.00 22.30
C GLU A 211 47.47 10.40 22.93
N ASP A 212 46.36 11.08 23.26
CA ASP A 212 46.38 12.41 23.88
C ASP A 212 46.83 12.41 25.36
N ASN A 213 46.83 11.25 26.03
CA ASN A 213 47.23 11.10 27.44
C ASN A 213 48.67 10.59 27.61
N GLN A 214 49.46 10.53 26.54
CA GLN A 214 50.86 10.12 26.60
C GLN A 214 51.73 11.37 26.89
N PRO A 215 52.40 11.46 28.06
CA PRO A 215 53.19 12.64 28.41
C PRO A 215 54.41 12.77 27.48
N ASP A 216 54.63 13.97 26.95
CA ASP A 216 55.86 14.33 26.24
C ASP A 216 57.08 14.03 27.13
N VAL A 217 57.98 13.19 26.63
CA VAL A 217 59.28 12.85 27.25
C VAL A 217 60.31 13.90 26.87
#